data_AF-A0A2Z6Q5N7-F1
#
_entry.id   AF-A0A2Z6Q5N7-F1
#
_cell.length_a   1.000
_cell.length_b   1.000
_cell.length_c   1.000
_cell.angle_alpha   90.00
_cell.angle_beta   90.00
_cell.angle_gamma   90.00
#
_symmetry.space_group_name_H-M   'P 1'
#
loop_
_entity.id
_entity.type
_entity.pdbx_description
1 polymer ?
#
loop_
_entity_poly.entity_id
_entity_poly.type
_entity_poly.pdbx_seq_one_letter_code
_entity_poly.pdbx_strand_id
1 'polypeptide(L)'
;MITPKVWFKLVTPTDNWTKVSLEEVEDVDDLKEKIKIKMAPKLDTYSSASLTLKATYNNDNPNEAVELNEKEELFSVLKRFNIGEANVKDSFSKNILLFVTALSEKTYTFIPILIESVKRTFSDITKEITGIIDDRFMTFSTDIESRLKKIKLDASYPGWYSCPATCTETEKGKMVKEDLTFPFTLNESITLRKNSRVGLFKKKTIPKSKKEKDIQEYFIKECEVITRTFEIIHYNVLDVHNFPLLDTRKPDFVILSKQDPLDPLNVVAVGEIRVIKAQHGIFSNADIGHAVSFGEKLLQLQPRRAFVYAIITDCHVLSLILITRSGNNNRNYKRTPLAKLESDDATAPGWKQFVTLLSQNPETLGWVPSTVRHEDKEVKLVRSIGTGRTSVVYEGAYDNNKVAVKMLKDAQFSIKKQNKQLI
;
A
#
# COMPACT_ATOMS: atom_id res chain seq x y z
N MET A 1 72.03 4.92 -27.04
CA MET A 1 71.11 5.48 -26.02
C MET A 1 70.82 4.36 -25.02
N ILE A 2 70.79 4.66 -23.73
CA ILE A 2 70.48 3.65 -22.70
C ILE A 2 68.96 3.48 -22.66
N THR A 3 68.46 2.29 -22.97
CA THR A 3 67.01 2.01 -22.92
C THR A 3 66.50 2.16 -21.49
N PRO A 4 65.46 2.98 -21.22
CA PRO A 4 64.96 3.20 -19.87
C PRO A 4 64.40 1.89 -19.29
N LYS A 5 64.71 1.61 -18.02
CA LYS A 5 64.26 0.39 -17.33
C LYS A 5 63.67 0.72 -15.98
N VAL A 6 62.45 0.25 -15.71
CA VAL A 6 61.77 0.43 -14.42
C VAL A 6 62.03 -0.73 -13.49
N TRP A 7 62.11 -0.45 -12.18
CA TRP A 7 62.21 -1.46 -11.13
C TRP A 7 60.84 -2.05 -10.81
N PHE A 8 60.78 -3.37 -10.72
CA PHE A 8 59.62 -4.09 -10.21
C PHE A 8 60.03 -5.23 -9.29
N LYS A 9 59.14 -5.63 -8.38
CA LYS A 9 59.26 -6.87 -7.61
C LYS A 9 57.94 -7.61 -7.58
N LEU A 10 58.02 -8.94 -7.47
CA LEU A 10 56.83 -9.76 -7.28
C LEU A 10 56.50 -9.82 -5.79
N VAL A 11 55.26 -9.49 -5.43
CA VAL A 11 54.73 -9.66 -4.08
C VAL A 11 54.19 -11.08 -3.91
N THR A 12 53.48 -11.57 -4.93
CA THR A 12 52.95 -12.93 -5.00
C THR A 12 53.10 -13.47 -6.42
N PRO A 13 53.90 -14.52 -6.66
CA PRO A 13 54.87 -15.13 -5.73
C PRO A 13 55.96 -14.13 -5.31
N THR A 14 56.53 -14.21 -4.11
CA THR A 14 57.52 -13.22 -3.65
C THR A 14 58.86 -13.35 -4.38
N ASP A 15 59.41 -12.23 -4.87
CA ASP A 15 60.72 -12.19 -5.54
C ASP A 15 61.48 -10.87 -5.27
N ASN A 16 62.77 -10.85 -5.56
CA ASN A 16 63.63 -9.68 -5.41
C ASN A 16 63.36 -8.61 -6.49
N TRP A 17 63.79 -7.38 -6.21
CA TRP A 17 63.77 -6.28 -7.17
C TRP A 17 64.55 -6.61 -8.44
N THR A 18 63.92 -6.39 -9.59
CA THR A 18 64.51 -6.58 -10.93
C THR A 18 64.06 -5.45 -11.85
N LYS A 19 64.64 -5.38 -13.05
CA LYS A 19 64.37 -4.33 -14.04
C LYS A 19 63.76 -4.88 -15.32
N VAL A 20 62.71 -4.21 -15.81
CA VAL A 20 62.10 -4.46 -17.13
C VAL A 20 62.31 -3.26 -18.06
N SER A 21 62.51 -3.52 -19.35
CA SER A 21 62.65 -2.48 -20.37
C SER A 21 61.33 -1.76 -20.61
N LEU A 22 61.37 -0.44 -20.79
CA LEU A 22 60.21 0.38 -21.20
C LEU A 22 60.16 0.61 -22.73
N GLU A 23 60.97 -0.10 -23.49
CA GLU A 23 60.92 -0.09 -24.95
C GLU A 23 59.60 -0.66 -25.45
N GLU A 24 58.93 0.05 -26.37
CA GLU A 24 57.60 -0.30 -26.88
C GLU A 24 56.50 -0.44 -25.80
N VAL A 25 56.68 0.18 -24.64
CA VAL A 25 55.63 0.29 -23.61
C VAL A 25 54.96 1.65 -23.72
N GLU A 26 53.66 1.68 -24.00
CA GLU A 26 52.83 2.89 -24.01
C GLU A 26 51.90 2.94 -22.78
N ASP A 27 51.36 1.80 -22.36
CA ASP A 27 50.44 1.67 -21.24
C ASP A 27 50.84 0.57 -20.24
N VAL A 28 49.97 0.34 -19.25
CA VAL A 28 50.18 -0.63 -18.18
C VAL A 28 50.05 -2.07 -18.68
N ASP A 29 49.25 -2.34 -19.71
CA ASP A 29 49.11 -3.69 -20.28
C ASP A 29 50.36 -4.12 -21.04
N ASP A 30 50.97 -3.23 -21.84
CA ASP A 30 52.28 -3.47 -22.45
C ASP A 30 53.34 -3.80 -21.39
N LEU A 31 53.28 -3.10 -20.25
CA LEU A 31 54.19 -3.28 -19.14
C LEU A 31 53.99 -4.65 -18.46
N LYS A 32 52.74 -5.09 -18.31
CA LYS A 32 52.41 -6.45 -17.81
C LYS A 32 53.01 -7.53 -18.71
N GLU A 33 52.86 -7.39 -20.03
CA GLU A 33 53.42 -8.33 -21.01
C GLU A 33 54.96 -8.38 -20.93
N LYS A 34 55.64 -7.23 -20.90
CA LYS A 34 57.11 -7.19 -20.77
C LYS A 34 57.58 -7.79 -19.44
N ILE A 35 56.86 -7.58 -18.33
CA ILE A 35 57.16 -8.20 -17.03
C ILE A 35 56.98 -9.71 -17.08
N LYS A 36 55.91 -10.19 -17.69
CA LYS A 36 55.64 -11.63 -17.84
C LYS A 36 56.76 -12.32 -18.62
N ILE A 37 57.14 -11.78 -19.77
CA ILE A 37 58.26 -12.29 -20.58
C ILE A 37 59.57 -12.29 -19.79
N LYS A 38 59.83 -11.23 -19.02
CA LYS A 38 61.05 -11.07 -18.23
C LYS A 38 61.16 -12.09 -17.08
N MET A 39 60.02 -12.51 -16.52
CA MET A 39 59.94 -13.41 -15.37
C MET A 39 59.62 -14.86 -15.73
N ALA A 40 59.65 -15.22 -17.02
CA ALA A 40 59.52 -16.61 -17.44
C ALA A 40 60.62 -17.51 -16.78
N PRO A 41 60.29 -18.72 -16.28
CA PRO A 41 58.99 -19.37 -16.37
C PRO A 41 58.01 -19.06 -15.22
N LYS A 42 58.40 -18.22 -14.25
CA LYS A 42 57.62 -18.00 -13.01
C LYS A 42 56.23 -17.44 -13.23
N LEU A 43 56.03 -16.66 -14.30
CA LEU A 43 54.73 -16.06 -14.64
C LEU A 43 54.06 -16.71 -15.86
N ASP A 44 54.62 -17.77 -16.44
CA ASP A 44 54.10 -18.38 -17.68
C ASP A 44 52.67 -18.92 -17.52
N THR A 45 52.34 -19.39 -16.33
CA THR A 45 51.02 -19.96 -15.99
C THR A 45 49.95 -18.90 -15.72
N TYR A 46 50.29 -17.61 -15.73
CA TYR A 46 49.37 -16.50 -15.43
C TYR A 46 49.06 -15.75 -16.72
N SER A 47 47.79 -15.39 -16.94
CA SER A 47 47.44 -14.46 -18.01
C SER A 47 47.95 -13.05 -17.64
N SER A 48 48.31 -12.22 -18.61
CA SER A 48 48.76 -10.86 -18.31
C SER A 48 47.68 -10.04 -17.61
N ALA A 49 46.40 -10.28 -17.96
CA ALA A 49 45.24 -9.72 -17.25
C ALA A 49 45.16 -10.12 -15.75
N SER A 50 45.67 -11.30 -15.38
CA SER A 50 45.69 -11.76 -13.97
C SER A 50 46.80 -11.12 -13.12
N LEU A 51 47.64 -10.26 -13.71
CA LEU A 51 48.67 -9.50 -13.02
C LEU A 51 48.12 -8.15 -12.55
N THR A 52 48.16 -7.90 -11.24
CA THR A 52 47.88 -6.58 -10.66
C THR A 52 49.18 -5.81 -10.47
N LEU A 53 49.27 -4.60 -11.02
CA LEU A 53 50.40 -3.69 -10.84
C LEU A 53 50.01 -2.56 -9.87
N LYS A 54 50.85 -2.37 -8.85
CA LYS A 54 50.78 -1.19 -7.98
C LYS A 54 52.07 -0.38 -8.09
N ALA A 55 51.96 0.94 -8.08
CA ALA A 55 53.08 1.85 -8.21
C ALA A 55 53.27 2.71 -6.96
N THR A 56 54.50 3.07 -6.69
CA THR A 56 54.89 4.04 -5.65
C THR A 56 55.93 5.00 -6.20
N TYR A 57 55.98 6.21 -5.65
CA TYR A 57 57.07 7.15 -5.87
C TYR A 57 58.23 6.88 -4.91
N ASN A 58 59.33 6.30 -5.40
CA ASN A 58 60.58 6.05 -4.66
C ASN A 58 60.43 5.47 -3.23
N ASN A 59 59.39 4.68 -2.97
CA ASN A 59 59.11 4.07 -1.68
C ASN A 59 58.98 2.54 -1.80
N ASP A 60 59.70 1.78 -0.98
CA ASP A 60 59.62 0.31 -0.93
C ASP A 60 58.54 -0.18 0.06
N ASN A 61 57.39 0.51 0.11
CA ASN A 61 56.25 0.12 0.93
C ASN A 61 55.04 -0.27 0.06
N PRO A 62 54.69 -1.56 -0.07
CA PRO A 62 53.56 -1.99 -0.89
C PRO A 62 52.20 -1.49 -0.37
N ASN A 63 52.09 -1.10 0.89
CA ASN A 63 50.84 -0.59 1.48
C ASN A 63 50.52 0.86 1.04
N GLU A 64 51.55 1.60 0.61
CA GLU A 64 51.40 2.95 0.05
C GLU A 64 51.29 2.93 -1.47
N ALA A 65 51.32 1.74 -2.08
CA ALA A 65 51.28 1.57 -3.52
C ALA A 65 49.87 1.76 -4.07
N VAL A 66 49.76 2.58 -5.11
CA VAL A 66 48.51 2.87 -5.82
C VAL A 66 48.34 1.87 -6.95
N GLU A 67 47.18 1.24 -7.02
CA GLU A 67 46.85 0.30 -8.08
C GLU A 67 46.64 1.02 -9.43
N LEU A 68 47.25 0.47 -10.47
CA LEU A 68 47.22 1.02 -11.83
C LEU A 68 46.11 0.35 -12.65
N ASN A 69 45.43 1.14 -13.48
CA ASN A 69 44.47 0.58 -14.43
C ASN A 69 45.22 0.05 -15.66
N GLU A 70 44.73 -1.06 -16.22
CA GLU A 70 45.25 -1.76 -17.40
C GLU A 70 45.50 -0.84 -18.60
N LYS A 71 44.55 0.04 -18.90
CA LYS A 71 44.63 0.98 -20.04
C LYS A 71 45.21 2.34 -19.68
N GLU A 72 45.83 2.46 -18.51
CA GLU A 72 46.40 3.72 -18.08
C GLU A 72 47.74 3.97 -18.77
N GLU A 73 47.82 5.04 -19.55
CA GLU A 73 49.09 5.48 -20.15
C GLU A 73 50.13 5.81 -19.07
N LEU A 74 51.41 5.50 -19.31
CA LEU A 74 52.49 5.78 -18.35
C LEU A 74 52.55 7.25 -17.93
N PHE A 75 52.20 8.18 -18.84
CA PHE A 75 52.12 9.60 -18.55
C PHE A 75 51.05 9.94 -17.50
N SER A 76 49.90 9.25 -17.52
CA SER A 76 48.84 9.42 -16.53
C SER A 76 49.27 8.93 -15.15
N VAL A 77 50.04 7.83 -15.10
CA VAL A 77 50.64 7.34 -13.86
C VAL A 77 51.58 8.37 -13.24
N LEU A 78 52.47 8.99 -14.04
CA LEU A 78 53.38 10.04 -13.56
C LEU A 78 52.64 11.24 -12.97
N LYS A 79 51.54 11.67 -13.60
CA LYS A 79 50.69 12.75 -13.08
C LYS A 79 50.13 12.45 -11.70
N ARG A 80 49.73 11.20 -11.40
CA ARG A 80 49.23 10.82 -10.07
C ARG A 80 50.25 11.08 -8.95
N PHE A 81 51.54 10.98 -9.28
CA PHE A 81 52.64 11.20 -8.35
C PHE A 81 53.23 12.61 -8.45
N ASN A 82 52.58 13.54 -9.15
CA ASN A 82 53.04 14.91 -9.39
C ASN A 82 54.44 14.99 -10.03
N ILE A 83 54.78 14.04 -10.91
CA ILE A 83 56.05 14.02 -11.64
C ILE A 83 55.82 14.64 -13.02
N GLY A 84 56.41 15.81 -13.28
CA GLY A 84 56.29 16.51 -14.57
C GLY A 84 57.63 16.57 -15.31
N GLU A 85 57.75 15.93 -16.48
CA GLU A 85 59.01 15.91 -17.24
C GLU A 85 58.79 15.68 -18.75
N ALA A 86 59.80 16.05 -19.55
CA ALA A 86 59.80 16.03 -21.01
C ALA A 86 60.00 14.63 -21.64
N ASN A 87 60.46 13.63 -20.88
CA ASN A 87 60.64 12.24 -21.37
C ASN A 87 59.98 11.23 -20.41
N VAL A 88 58.75 10.84 -20.73
CA VAL A 88 57.90 9.95 -19.92
C VAL A 88 58.64 8.68 -19.46
N LYS A 89 59.40 8.02 -20.33
CA LYS A 89 60.04 6.73 -20.01
C LYS A 89 61.23 6.89 -19.07
N ASP A 90 62.01 7.95 -19.25
CA ASP A 90 63.12 8.26 -18.33
C ASP A 90 62.58 8.60 -16.93
N SER A 91 61.56 9.45 -16.86
CA SER A 91 60.96 9.86 -15.59
C SER A 91 60.31 8.68 -14.86
N PHE A 92 59.61 7.82 -15.59
CA PHE A 92 59.03 6.61 -15.04
C PHE A 92 60.11 5.67 -14.48
N SER A 93 61.20 5.47 -15.25
CA SER A 93 62.31 4.61 -14.83
C SER A 93 63.04 5.07 -13.57
N LYS A 94 63.11 6.39 -13.33
CA LYS A 94 63.85 6.98 -12.21
C LYS A 94 63.03 7.11 -10.93
N ASN A 95 61.71 7.22 -11.05
CA ASN A 95 60.86 7.66 -9.95
C ASN A 95 59.83 6.62 -9.50
N ILE A 96 59.48 5.66 -10.37
CA ILE A 96 58.43 4.69 -10.10
C ILE A 96 59.04 3.34 -9.71
N LEU A 97 58.51 2.77 -8.63
CA LEU A 97 58.74 1.38 -8.24
C LEU A 97 57.43 0.60 -8.39
N LEU A 98 57.50 -0.62 -8.91
CA LEU A 98 56.34 -1.46 -9.20
C LEU A 98 56.27 -2.70 -8.32
N PHE A 99 55.08 -2.99 -7.82
CA PHE A 99 54.74 -4.19 -7.08
C PHE A 99 53.76 -5.01 -7.91
N VAL A 100 54.15 -6.25 -8.23
CA VAL A 100 53.38 -7.13 -9.11
C VAL A 100 52.81 -8.27 -8.29
N THR A 101 51.49 -8.45 -8.35
CA THR A 101 50.79 -9.57 -7.72
C THR A 101 50.15 -10.42 -8.81
N ALA A 102 50.60 -11.66 -8.93
CA ALA A 102 50.01 -12.66 -9.80
C ALA A 102 49.02 -13.50 -8.98
N LEU A 103 47.73 -13.21 -9.14
CA LEU A 103 46.68 -14.04 -8.56
C LEU A 103 46.33 -15.10 -9.59
N SER A 104 46.49 -16.38 -9.24
CA SER A 104 46.00 -17.43 -10.12
C SER A 104 44.50 -17.19 -10.24
N GLU A 105 43.97 -17.16 -11.47
CA GLU A 105 42.58 -17.46 -11.70
C GLU A 105 42.35 -18.92 -11.26
N LYS A 106 42.30 -19.13 -9.93
CA LYS A 106 41.54 -20.23 -9.39
C LYS A 106 40.14 -19.90 -9.83
N THR A 107 39.74 -20.52 -10.92
CA THR A 107 38.37 -20.95 -11.15
C THR A 107 37.92 -21.61 -9.85
N TYR A 108 37.40 -20.79 -8.93
CA TYR A 108 36.70 -21.26 -7.77
C TYR A 108 35.39 -21.81 -8.31
N THR A 109 35.43 -23.06 -8.76
CA THR A 109 34.28 -23.92 -9.03
C THR A 109 33.31 -23.99 -7.83
N PHE A 110 33.76 -23.53 -6.66
CA PHE A 110 32.94 -23.33 -5.47
C PHE A 110 32.06 -22.08 -5.49
N ILE A 111 32.37 -20.99 -6.22
CA ILE A 111 31.53 -19.78 -6.21
C ILE A 111 30.20 -20.00 -6.94
N PRO A 112 30.14 -20.62 -8.14
CA PRO A 112 28.86 -20.96 -8.75
C PRO A 112 28.06 -21.92 -7.87
N ILE A 113 28.69 -22.93 -7.26
CA ILE A 113 28.00 -23.89 -6.40
C ILE A 113 27.49 -23.22 -5.11
N LEU A 114 28.28 -22.34 -4.49
CA LEU A 114 27.87 -21.61 -3.29
C LEU A 114 26.81 -20.56 -3.61
N ILE A 115 26.91 -19.86 -4.75
CA ILE A 115 25.87 -18.93 -5.24
C ILE A 115 24.61 -19.70 -5.60
N GLU A 116 24.71 -20.87 -6.25
CA GLU A 116 23.56 -21.71 -6.59
C GLU A 116 22.94 -22.31 -5.33
N SER A 117 23.75 -22.70 -4.35
CA SER A 117 23.29 -23.18 -3.04
C SER A 117 22.61 -22.07 -2.27
N VAL A 118 23.20 -20.87 -2.19
CA VAL A 118 22.60 -19.70 -1.53
C VAL A 118 21.33 -19.27 -2.28
N LYS A 119 21.31 -19.28 -3.62
CA LYS A 119 20.11 -19.01 -4.43
C LYS A 119 19.02 -20.05 -4.20
N ARG A 120 19.37 -21.34 -4.08
CA ARG A 120 18.42 -22.40 -3.72
C ARG A 120 17.89 -22.19 -2.31
N THR A 121 18.76 -21.95 -1.32
CA THR A 121 18.34 -21.69 0.06
C THR A 121 17.46 -20.44 0.15
N PHE A 122 17.82 -19.33 -0.52
CA PHE A 122 16.95 -18.16 -0.61
C PHE A 122 15.65 -18.47 -1.34
N SER A 123 15.67 -19.20 -2.46
CA SER A 123 14.46 -19.61 -3.16
C SER A 123 13.58 -20.51 -2.31
N ASP A 124 14.15 -21.40 -1.51
CA ASP A 124 13.43 -22.33 -0.65
C ASP A 124 12.84 -21.58 0.54
N ILE A 125 13.60 -20.67 1.17
CA ILE A 125 13.10 -19.74 2.18
C ILE A 125 12.01 -18.84 1.59
N THR A 126 12.17 -18.38 0.36
CA THR A 126 11.17 -17.53 -0.30
C THR A 126 9.92 -18.34 -0.61
N LYS A 127 10.04 -19.59 -1.08
CA LYS A 127 8.90 -20.51 -1.26
C LYS A 127 8.26 -20.92 0.05
N GLU A 128 9.03 -21.07 1.13
CA GLU A 128 8.54 -21.38 2.46
C GLU A 128 7.82 -20.17 3.06
N ILE A 129 8.37 -18.96 2.96
CA ILE A 129 7.71 -17.72 3.38
C ILE A 129 6.48 -17.44 2.51
N THR A 130 6.58 -17.58 1.19
CA THR A 130 5.43 -17.40 0.28
C THR A 130 4.40 -18.49 0.54
N GLY A 131 4.82 -19.72 0.80
CA GLY A 131 3.97 -20.84 1.17
C GLY A 131 3.34 -20.67 2.56
N ILE A 132 4.02 -20.09 3.54
CA ILE A 132 3.48 -19.73 4.86
C ILE A 132 2.54 -18.53 4.74
N ILE A 133 2.85 -17.55 3.90
CA ILE A 133 1.98 -16.40 3.62
C ILE A 133 0.75 -16.89 2.87
N ASP A 134 0.89 -17.74 1.86
CA ASP A 134 -0.19 -18.34 1.09
C ASP A 134 -0.99 -19.29 1.97
N ASP A 135 -0.38 -20.13 2.80
CA ASP A 135 -1.11 -20.97 3.77
C ASP A 135 -1.78 -20.13 4.83
N ARG A 136 -1.17 -19.06 5.36
CA ARG A 136 -1.84 -18.16 6.31
C ARG A 136 -2.93 -17.35 5.63
N PHE A 137 -2.74 -16.91 4.40
CA PHE A 137 -3.72 -16.17 3.62
C PHE A 137 -4.85 -17.09 3.18
N MET A 138 -4.57 -18.35 2.82
CA MET A 138 -5.56 -19.38 2.50
C MET A 138 -6.22 -19.87 3.77
N THR A 139 -5.54 -19.99 4.91
CA THR A 139 -6.16 -20.33 6.19
C THR A 139 -7.02 -19.18 6.69
N PHE A 140 -6.58 -17.93 6.51
CA PHE A 140 -7.36 -16.73 6.82
C PHE A 140 -8.53 -16.55 5.84
N SER A 141 -8.32 -16.81 4.56
CA SER A 141 -9.36 -16.81 3.51
C SER A 141 -10.33 -17.96 3.72
N THR A 142 -9.87 -19.14 4.16
CA THR A 142 -10.72 -20.29 4.49
C THR A 142 -11.41 -20.11 5.83
N ASP A 143 -10.80 -19.43 6.81
CA ASP A 143 -11.47 -19.02 8.06
C ASP A 143 -12.54 -17.97 7.75
N ILE A 144 -12.21 -16.96 6.95
CA ILE A 144 -13.17 -15.99 6.42
C ILE A 144 -14.26 -16.72 5.63
N GLU A 145 -13.93 -17.59 4.67
CA GLU A 145 -14.89 -18.36 3.87
C GLU A 145 -15.72 -19.33 4.70
N SER A 146 -15.17 -19.92 5.77
CA SER A 146 -15.89 -20.80 6.69
C SER A 146 -16.82 -19.99 7.59
N ARG A 147 -16.40 -18.80 8.04
CA ARG A 147 -17.22 -17.81 8.74
C ARG A 147 -18.31 -17.25 7.80
N LEU A 148 -17.99 -17.06 6.53
CA LEU A 148 -18.92 -16.67 5.44
C LEU A 148 -19.87 -17.80 5.06
N LYS A 149 -19.45 -19.07 5.10
CA LYS A 149 -20.31 -20.26 4.92
C LYS A 149 -21.25 -20.45 6.11
N LYS A 150 -20.78 -20.17 7.34
CA LYS A 150 -21.63 -20.07 8.53
C LYS A 150 -22.66 -18.94 8.40
N ILE A 151 -22.30 -17.80 7.81
CA ILE A 151 -23.25 -16.73 7.47
C ILE A 151 -24.21 -17.16 6.35
N LYS A 152 -23.74 -17.91 5.33
CA LYS A 152 -24.57 -18.44 4.24
C LYS A 152 -25.58 -19.49 4.68
N LEU A 153 -25.34 -20.24 5.76
CA LEU A 153 -26.28 -21.26 6.24
C LEU A 153 -27.49 -20.65 6.98
N ASP A 154 -27.38 -19.42 7.49
CA ASP A 154 -28.50 -18.69 8.10
C ASP A 154 -29.17 -17.70 7.13
N ALA A 155 -28.57 -17.42 5.98
CA ALA A 155 -29.10 -16.52 4.95
C ALA A 155 -30.13 -17.16 4.00
N SER A 156 -30.42 -18.46 4.13
CA SER A 156 -31.48 -19.13 3.39
C SER A 156 -32.85 -18.95 4.06
N TYR A 157 -33.30 -17.70 4.21
CA TYR A 157 -34.71 -17.39 4.46
C TYR A 157 -35.27 -16.60 3.28
N PRO A 158 -36.13 -17.23 2.45
CA PRO A 158 -36.75 -16.56 1.32
C PRO A 158 -37.88 -15.66 1.83
N GLY A 159 -37.78 -14.39 1.48
CA GLY A 159 -38.86 -13.41 1.61
C GLY A 159 -38.98 -12.83 3.02
N TRP A 160 -39.03 -11.49 3.08
CA TRP A 160 -39.92 -10.66 3.91
C TRP A 160 -39.27 -9.32 4.22
N TYR A 161 -39.34 -8.39 3.27
CA TYR A 161 -39.44 -6.97 3.59
C TYR A 161 -40.45 -6.30 2.66
N SER A 162 -41.71 -6.36 3.08
CA SER A 162 -42.67 -5.32 2.75
C SER A 162 -42.36 -4.07 3.60
N CYS A 163 -41.79 -3.05 2.97
CA CYS A 163 -42.19 -1.68 3.32
C CYS A 163 -43.57 -1.46 2.69
N PRO A 164 -44.62 -1.11 3.46
CA PRO A 164 -45.78 -0.48 2.86
C PRO A 164 -45.42 0.99 2.55
N ALA A 165 -44.94 1.26 1.32
CA ALA A 165 -45.05 2.54 0.57
C ALA A 165 -44.11 2.57 -0.67
N THR A 166 -44.63 2.18 -1.84
CA THR A 166 -44.65 2.87 -3.16
C THR A 166 -43.58 3.90 -3.60
N CYS A 167 -42.37 3.99 -3.03
CA CYS A 167 -41.35 4.95 -3.47
C CYS A 167 -40.20 4.25 -4.20
N THR A 168 -40.09 4.50 -5.50
CA THR A 168 -38.98 4.06 -6.35
C THR A 168 -37.67 4.75 -5.96
N GLU A 169 -36.53 4.17 -6.33
CA GLU A 169 -35.21 4.77 -6.09
C GLU A 169 -35.11 6.17 -6.70
N THR A 170 -35.67 6.35 -7.90
CA THR A 170 -35.75 7.67 -8.55
C THR A 170 -36.53 8.69 -7.72
N GLU A 171 -37.65 8.30 -7.10
CA GLU A 171 -38.42 9.19 -6.23
C GLU A 171 -37.66 9.52 -4.95
N LYS A 172 -36.98 8.54 -4.34
CA LYS A 172 -36.09 8.79 -3.19
C LYS A 172 -34.99 9.79 -3.52
N GLY A 173 -34.35 9.66 -4.69
CA GLY A 173 -33.35 10.60 -5.14
C GLY A 173 -33.86 12.03 -5.28
N LYS A 174 -35.10 12.22 -5.76
CA LYS A 174 -35.75 13.54 -5.86
C LYS A 174 -36.03 14.18 -4.49
N MET A 175 -36.15 13.38 -3.43
CA MET A 175 -36.38 13.88 -2.07
C MET A 175 -35.11 14.44 -1.42
N VAL A 176 -33.92 14.17 -1.98
CA VAL A 176 -32.65 14.63 -1.44
C VAL A 176 -32.40 16.10 -1.78
N LYS A 177 -32.27 16.94 -0.76
CA LYS A 177 -32.00 18.37 -0.93
C LYS A 177 -30.50 18.64 -0.92
N GLU A 178 -30.03 19.47 -1.83
CA GLU A 178 -28.65 19.98 -1.83
C GLU A 178 -28.54 21.19 -0.90
N ASP A 179 -28.65 20.95 0.40
CA ASP A 179 -28.68 21.98 1.45
C ASP A 179 -27.74 21.65 2.62
N LEU A 180 -26.78 20.73 2.41
CA LEU A 180 -25.77 20.37 3.38
C LEU A 180 -24.44 21.01 3.00
N THR A 181 -23.90 21.86 3.85
CA THR A 181 -22.48 22.22 3.78
C THR A 181 -21.64 21.04 4.28
N PHE A 182 -20.40 20.90 3.81
CA PHE A 182 -19.51 19.87 4.32
C PHE A 182 -19.39 20.00 5.86
N PRO A 183 -19.76 18.97 6.64
CA PRO A 183 -20.06 19.14 8.06
C PRO A 183 -18.82 19.12 8.97
N PHE A 184 -17.62 18.95 8.42
CA PHE A 184 -16.39 18.81 9.20
C PHE A 184 -15.39 19.91 8.87
N THR A 185 -14.61 20.33 9.86
CA THR A 185 -13.45 21.19 9.64
C THR A 185 -12.38 20.39 8.89
N LEU A 186 -11.89 20.92 7.77
CA LEU A 186 -10.84 20.27 7.00
C LEU A 186 -9.57 20.14 7.84
N ASN A 187 -9.00 18.94 7.85
CA ASN A 187 -7.83 18.67 8.66
C ASN A 187 -6.56 19.18 7.96
N GLU A 188 -5.99 20.28 8.45
CA GLU A 188 -4.82 20.96 7.87
C GLU A 188 -3.52 20.14 7.94
N SER A 189 -3.45 19.16 8.86
CA SER A 189 -2.29 18.26 8.96
C SER A 189 -2.16 17.34 7.74
N ILE A 190 -3.24 17.16 6.98
CA ILE A 190 -3.31 16.34 5.76
C ILE A 190 -2.74 17.15 4.59
N THR A 191 -1.42 17.14 4.45
CA THR A 191 -0.72 17.84 3.37
C THR A 191 -0.14 16.89 2.34
N LEU A 192 -0.34 17.23 1.05
CA LEU A 192 0.22 16.52 -0.11
C LEU A 192 1.76 16.46 -0.09
N ARG A 193 2.42 17.46 0.52
CA ARG A 193 3.87 17.66 0.44
C ARG A 193 4.68 16.54 1.12
N LYS A 194 4.16 15.90 2.17
CA LYS A 194 4.85 14.76 2.81
C LYS A 194 4.67 13.44 2.05
N ASN A 195 3.71 13.35 1.12
CA ASN A 195 3.20 12.10 0.58
C ASN A 195 3.01 12.12 -0.95
N SER A 196 3.99 12.63 -1.70
CA SER A 196 3.97 12.74 -3.18
C SER A 196 3.75 11.39 -3.92
N ARG A 197 3.91 10.27 -3.21
CA ARG A 197 3.76 8.89 -3.68
C ARG A 197 2.35 8.30 -3.53
N VAL A 198 1.42 9.00 -2.88
CA VAL A 198 0.07 8.47 -2.63
C VAL A 198 -0.82 8.70 -3.85
N GLY A 199 -1.52 7.64 -4.30
CA GLY A 199 -2.66 7.75 -5.20
C GLY A 199 -3.77 8.52 -4.49
N LEU A 200 -3.95 9.79 -4.88
CA LEU A 200 -4.96 10.70 -4.34
C LEU A 200 -5.91 11.13 -5.46
N PHE A 201 -6.43 10.18 -6.23
CA PHE A 201 -7.34 10.44 -7.34
C PHE A 201 -6.76 11.43 -8.37
N LYS A 202 -5.49 11.28 -8.75
CA LYS A 202 -4.85 12.18 -9.72
C LYS A 202 -5.59 12.08 -11.05
N LYS A 203 -5.95 13.21 -11.67
CA LYS A 203 -6.76 13.21 -12.90
C LYS A 203 -6.25 12.26 -13.99
N LYS A 204 -4.93 12.20 -14.18
CA LYS A 204 -4.28 11.35 -15.18
C LYS A 204 -4.35 9.85 -14.91
N THR A 205 -4.61 9.43 -13.67
CA THR A 205 -4.65 8.03 -13.25
C THR A 205 -6.07 7.48 -13.18
N ILE A 206 -7.09 8.34 -13.08
CA ILE A 206 -8.49 7.91 -13.09
C ILE A 206 -8.78 7.23 -14.44
N PRO A 207 -9.36 6.02 -14.45
CA PRO A 207 -9.67 5.32 -15.69
C PRO A 207 -10.57 6.16 -16.60
N LYS A 208 -10.18 6.32 -17.87
CA LYS A 208 -11.04 6.92 -18.91
C LYS A 208 -12.15 5.99 -19.38
N SER A 209 -12.13 4.74 -18.90
CA SER A 209 -13.11 3.71 -19.20
C SER A 209 -14.50 4.13 -18.73
N LYS A 210 -15.53 3.84 -19.53
CA LYS A 210 -16.94 3.98 -19.10
C LYS A 210 -17.47 2.72 -18.40
N LYS A 211 -16.62 1.74 -18.12
CA LYS A 211 -17.02 0.53 -17.40
C LYS A 211 -17.00 0.81 -15.89
N GLU A 212 -18.14 0.57 -15.25
CA GLU A 212 -18.33 0.78 -13.82
C GLU A 212 -17.33 -0.02 -12.98
N LYS A 213 -17.06 -1.27 -13.37
CA LYS A 213 -16.08 -2.14 -12.71
C LYS A 213 -14.67 -1.53 -12.65
N ASP A 214 -14.20 -0.89 -13.71
CA ASP A 214 -12.85 -0.30 -13.74
C ASP A 214 -12.74 0.89 -12.77
N ILE A 215 -13.82 1.68 -12.66
CA ILE A 215 -13.91 2.81 -11.72
C ILE A 215 -14.01 2.31 -10.29
N GLN A 216 -14.78 1.25 -10.04
CA GLN A 216 -14.89 0.58 -8.74
C GLN A 216 -13.54 0.05 -8.26
N GLU A 217 -12.86 -0.75 -9.08
CA GLU A 217 -11.54 -1.29 -8.74
C GLU A 217 -10.51 -0.18 -8.48
N TYR A 218 -10.55 0.89 -9.28
CA TYR A 218 -9.68 2.05 -9.07
C TYR A 218 -9.95 2.74 -7.74
N PHE A 219 -11.22 3.04 -7.43
CA PHE A 219 -11.61 3.71 -6.18
C PHE A 219 -11.12 2.94 -4.95
N ILE A 220 -11.37 1.63 -4.92
CA ILE A 220 -10.98 0.76 -3.80
C ILE A 220 -9.45 0.75 -3.64
N LYS A 221 -8.70 0.60 -4.74
CA LYS A 221 -7.23 0.65 -4.71
C LYS A 221 -6.72 1.98 -4.14
N GLU A 222 -7.27 3.11 -4.56
CA GLU A 222 -6.88 4.42 -4.01
C GLU A 222 -7.22 4.52 -2.52
N CYS A 223 -8.39 4.03 -2.10
CA CYS A 223 -8.78 4.00 -0.69
C CYS A 223 -7.85 3.13 0.16
N GLU A 224 -7.39 1.98 -0.35
CA GLU A 224 -6.40 1.15 0.34
C GLU A 224 -5.08 1.90 0.56
N VAL A 225 -4.59 2.62 -0.45
CA VAL A 225 -3.36 3.41 -0.31
C VAL A 225 -3.57 4.54 0.70
N ILE A 226 -4.69 5.26 0.62
CA ILE A 226 -5.05 6.35 1.55
C ILE A 226 -5.10 5.84 2.99
N THR A 227 -5.89 4.79 3.24
CA THR A 227 -6.09 4.23 4.59
C THR A 227 -4.81 3.66 5.21
N ARG A 228 -3.88 3.15 4.40
CA ARG A 228 -2.55 2.70 4.86
C ARG A 228 -1.57 3.85 5.10
N THR A 229 -1.64 4.91 4.29
CA THR A 229 -0.63 5.98 4.33
C THR A 229 -0.88 6.99 5.44
N PHE A 230 -2.14 7.31 5.73
CA PHE A 230 -2.48 8.30 6.75
C PHE A 230 -2.78 7.60 8.07
N GLU A 231 -1.85 7.70 9.02
CA GLU A 231 -2.00 7.12 10.38
C GLU A 231 -3.22 7.64 11.13
N ILE A 232 -3.63 8.89 10.84
CA ILE A 232 -4.81 9.54 11.41
C ILE A 232 -6.14 8.91 10.94
N ILE A 233 -6.11 8.02 9.94
CA ILE A 233 -7.31 7.34 9.46
C ILE A 233 -7.56 6.09 10.31
N HIS A 234 -8.73 6.04 10.94
CA HIS A 234 -9.15 4.96 11.82
C HIS A 234 -10.04 3.90 11.14
N TYR A 235 -10.41 4.12 9.87
CA TYR A 235 -11.32 3.25 9.14
C TYR A 235 -10.66 2.52 7.97
N ASN A 236 -11.27 1.40 7.60
CA ASN A 236 -11.09 0.75 6.31
C ASN A 236 -12.26 1.11 5.38
N VAL A 237 -11.96 1.19 4.09
CA VAL A 237 -12.97 1.21 3.02
C VAL A 237 -12.93 -0.17 2.38
N LEU A 238 -13.96 -0.98 2.63
CA LEU A 238 -14.01 -2.35 2.14
C LEU A 238 -14.95 -2.47 0.95
N ASP A 239 -14.46 -3.16 -0.08
CA ASP A 239 -15.26 -3.57 -1.22
C ASP A 239 -16.27 -4.65 -0.80
N VAL A 240 -17.56 -4.39 -1.02
CA VAL A 240 -18.64 -5.33 -0.73
C VAL A 240 -19.61 -5.52 -1.90
N HIS A 241 -19.23 -5.14 -3.12
CA HIS A 241 -20.10 -5.27 -4.30
C HIS A 241 -20.55 -6.72 -4.57
N ASN A 242 -19.79 -7.71 -4.11
CA ASN A 242 -20.14 -9.13 -4.20
C ASN A 242 -20.81 -9.70 -2.94
N PHE A 243 -20.85 -8.95 -1.85
CA PHE A 243 -21.32 -9.41 -0.55
C PHE A 243 -22.68 -8.78 -0.17
N PRO A 244 -23.74 -9.58 0.06
CA PRO A 244 -25.06 -9.06 0.44
C PRO A 244 -25.10 -8.63 1.91
N LEU A 245 -24.26 -7.67 2.32
CA LEU A 245 -24.09 -7.26 3.72
C LEU A 245 -25.39 -6.77 4.37
N LEU A 246 -26.20 -6.03 3.61
CA LEU A 246 -27.37 -5.33 4.15
C LEU A 246 -28.69 -6.05 3.86
N ASP A 247 -28.68 -7.29 3.37
CA ASP A 247 -29.89 -8.00 2.90
C ASP A 247 -30.75 -7.17 1.91
N THR A 248 -30.09 -6.33 1.11
CA THR A 248 -30.67 -5.49 0.06
C THR A 248 -29.89 -5.66 -1.24
N ARG A 249 -30.14 -4.78 -2.23
CA ARG A 249 -29.11 -4.48 -3.24
C ARG A 249 -27.77 -4.24 -2.53
N LYS A 250 -26.69 -4.71 -3.14
CA LYS A 250 -25.34 -4.65 -2.57
C LYS A 250 -24.79 -3.23 -2.77
N PRO A 251 -24.35 -2.55 -1.69
CA PRO A 251 -23.54 -1.35 -1.87
C PRO A 251 -22.20 -1.73 -2.50
N ASP A 252 -21.56 -0.79 -3.19
CA ASP A 252 -20.23 -1.03 -3.76
C ASP A 252 -19.16 -1.11 -2.66
N PHE A 253 -19.25 -0.24 -1.64
CA PHE A 253 -18.32 -0.26 -0.53
C PHE A 253 -18.95 0.12 0.81
N VAL A 254 -18.26 -0.21 1.88
CA VAL A 254 -18.59 0.20 3.25
C VAL A 254 -17.37 0.74 3.98
N ILE A 255 -17.64 1.60 4.96
CA ILE A 255 -16.63 2.14 5.86
C ILE A 255 -16.90 1.56 7.24
N LEU A 256 -15.86 1.02 7.89
CA LEU A 256 -15.89 0.53 9.26
C LEU A 256 -14.53 0.69 9.92
N SER A 257 -14.48 0.61 11.25
CA SER A 257 -13.22 0.70 12.01
C SER A 257 -12.22 -0.36 11.57
N LYS A 258 -10.93 -0.01 11.56
CA LYS A 258 -9.83 -0.95 11.25
C LYS A 258 -9.79 -2.18 12.16
N GLN A 259 -10.33 -2.05 13.37
CA GLN A 259 -10.29 -3.09 14.41
C GLN A 259 -11.51 -3.99 14.40
N ASP A 260 -12.58 -3.60 13.71
CA ASP A 260 -13.86 -4.29 13.77
C ASP A 260 -14.04 -5.28 12.61
N PRO A 261 -14.72 -6.41 12.84
CA PRO A 261 -15.07 -7.33 11.76
C PRO A 261 -16.15 -6.74 10.87
N LEU A 262 -16.21 -7.20 9.61
CA LEU A 262 -17.27 -6.87 8.67
C LEU A 262 -18.62 -7.41 9.16
N ASP A 263 -19.41 -6.54 9.77
CA ASP A 263 -20.77 -6.79 10.22
C ASP A 263 -21.61 -5.51 10.07
N PRO A 264 -22.91 -5.59 9.73
CA PRO A 264 -23.76 -4.40 9.64
C PRO A 264 -23.77 -3.54 10.91
N LEU A 265 -23.50 -4.10 12.09
CA LEU A 265 -23.36 -3.36 13.35
C LEU A 265 -22.16 -2.39 13.36
N ASN A 266 -21.08 -2.75 12.66
CA ASN A 266 -19.81 -2.03 12.70
C ASN A 266 -19.64 -1.03 11.53
N VAL A 267 -20.55 -1.06 10.56
CA VAL A 267 -20.52 -0.14 9.42
C VAL A 267 -20.87 1.27 9.89
N VAL A 268 -19.97 2.22 9.64
CA VAL A 268 -20.15 3.65 9.95
C VAL A 268 -20.67 4.43 8.74
N ALA A 269 -20.37 4.02 7.52
CA ALA A 269 -20.92 4.65 6.31
C ALA A 269 -20.97 3.65 5.17
N VAL A 270 -21.82 3.94 4.18
CA VAL A 270 -22.02 3.11 2.98
C VAL A 270 -21.71 3.93 1.74
N GLY A 271 -21.32 3.27 0.67
CA GLY A 271 -20.86 3.96 -0.53
C GLY A 271 -21.30 3.29 -1.81
N GLU A 272 -21.57 4.13 -2.81
CA GLU A 272 -21.90 3.72 -4.17
C GLU A 272 -20.99 4.41 -5.18
N ILE A 273 -20.53 3.65 -6.16
CA ILE A 273 -19.62 4.07 -7.20
C ILE A 273 -20.37 3.97 -8.53
N ARG A 274 -20.52 5.12 -9.20
CA ARG A 274 -21.32 5.22 -10.43
C ARG A 274 -20.59 5.98 -11.50
N VAL A 275 -20.71 5.51 -12.74
CA VAL A 275 -20.26 6.29 -13.89
C VAL A 275 -21.29 7.37 -14.17
N ILE A 276 -20.89 8.65 -14.12
CA ILE A 276 -21.75 9.75 -14.54
C ILE A 276 -21.95 9.65 -16.05
N LYS A 277 -23.15 9.24 -16.47
CA LYS A 277 -23.53 9.09 -17.89
C LYS A 277 -24.11 10.38 -18.49
N ALA A 278 -24.52 11.32 -17.65
CA ALA A 278 -25.21 12.54 -18.09
C ALA A 278 -24.24 13.57 -18.68
N GLN A 279 -24.69 14.28 -19.72
CA GLN A 279 -23.95 15.38 -20.36
C GLN A 279 -23.60 16.54 -19.39
N HIS A 280 -24.31 16.65 -18.27
CA HIS A 280 -24.19 17.74 -17.31
C HIS A 280 -23.29 17.43 -16.09
N GLY A 281 -22.66 16.25 -16.02
CA GLY A 281 -21.71 15.94 -14.92
C GLY A 281 -22.38 15.70 -13.56
N ILE A 282 -23.60 15.17 -13.52
CA ILE A 282 -24.39 14.96 -12.30
C ILE A 282 -24.87 13.51 -12.19
N PHE A 283 -24.94 12.97 -10.96
CA PHE A 283 -25.56 11.67 -10.68
C PHE A 283 -27.07 11.71 -10.96
N SER A 284 -27.61 10.61 -11.48
CA SER A 284 -29.05 10.49 -11.69
C SER A 284 -29.80 10.38 -10.36
N ASN A 285 -31.08 10.75 -10.34
CA ASN A 285 -31.92 10.55 -9.16
C ASN A 285 -31.98 9.07 -8.74
N ALA A 286 -31.93 8.13 -9.70
CA ALA A 286 -31.88 6.71 -9.38
C ALA A 286 -30.58 6.33 -8.65
N ASP A 287 -29.43 6.87 -9.07
CA ASP A 287 -28.14 6.62 -8.40
C ASP A 287 -28.13 7.17 -6.97
N ILE A 288 -28.63 8.39 -6.78
CA ILE A 288 -28.80 9.02 -5.47
C ILE A 288 -29.76 8.18 -4.60
N GLY A 289 -30.87 7.73 -5.18
CA GLY A 289 -31.84 6.85 -4.52
C GLY A 289 -31.23 5.58 -3.98
N HIS A 290 -30.44 4.87 -4.78
CA HIS A 290 -29.75 3.67 -4.34
C HIS A 290 -28.85 3.93 -3.12
N ALA A 291 -28.04 4.99 -3.17
CA ALA A 291 -27.18 5.37 -2.03
C ALA A 291 -28.01 5.67 -0.76
N VAL A 292 -29.14 6.37 -0.93
CA VAL A 292 -30.09 6.63 0.18
C VAL A 292 -30.65 5.33 0.75
N SER A 293 -31.10 4.41 -0.10
CA SER A 293 -31.67 3.13 0.31
C SER A 293 -30.71 2.29 1.15
N PHE A 294 -29.40 2.30 0.85
CA PHE A 294 -28.41 1.63 1.69
C PHE A 294 -28.31 2.25 3.08
N GLY A 295 -28.26 3.58 3.19
CA GLY A 295 -28.21 4.24 4.49
C GLY A 295 -29.53 4.08 5.27
N GLU A 296 -30.68 4.05 4.60
CA GLU A 296 -31.95 3.72 5.24
C GLU A 296 -31.92 2.34 5.88
N LYS A 297 -31.43 1.35 5.13
CA LYS A 297 -31.29 -0.02 5.59
C LYS A 297 -30.30 -0.13 6.73
N LEU A 298 -29.15 0.55 6.65
CA LEU A 298 -28.18 0.55 7.75
C LEU A 298 -28.80 1.11 9.03
N LEU A 299 -29.53 2.23 8.93
CA LEU A 299 -30.26 2.78 10.07
C LEU A 299 -31.31 1.79 10.61
N GLN A 300 -31.99 1.01 9.76
CA GLN A 300 -32.91 -0.04 10.24
C GLN A 300 -32.19 -1.16 11.00
N LEU A 301 -30.97 -1.52 10.57
CA LEU A 301 -30.11 -2.53 11.20
C LEU A 301 -29.34 -2.00 12.42
N GLN A 302 -29.33 -0.67 12.62
CA GLN A 302 -28.68 0.02 13.74
C GLN A 302 -29.70 0.99 14.40
N PRO A 303 -30.70 0.49 15.14
CA PRO A 303 -31.85 1.31 15.53
C PRO A 303 -31.55 2.39 16.58
N ARG A 304 -30.41 2.30 17.29
CA ARG A 304 -29.92 3.35 18.21
C ARG A 304 -29.33 4.56 17.48
N ARG A 305 -29.05 4.42 16.20
CA ARG A 305 -28.38 5.44 15.40
C ARG A 305 -29.38 6.46 14.86
N ALA A 306 -29.11 7.74 15.07
CA ALA A 306 -29.96 8.83 14.62
C ALA A 306 -29.77 9.19 13.14
N PHE A 307 -28.54 9.09 12.63
CA PHE A 307 -28.21 9.45 11.25
C PHE A 307 -27.03 8.62 10.72
N VAL A 308 -26.92 8.54 9.40
CA VAL A 308 -25.81 7.89 8.68
C VAL A 308 -25.42 8.72 7.47
N TYR A 309 -24.16 8.63 7.08
CA TYR A 309 -23.68 9.14 5.79
C TYR A 309 -23.66 8.02 4.73
N ALA A 310 -24.23 8.31 3.58
CA ALA A 310 -24.00 7.57 2.35
C ALA A 310 -23.10 8.40 1.42
N ILE A 311 -22.20 7.74 0.70
CA ILE A 311 -21.26 8.37 -0.23
C ILE A 311 -21.65 7.96 -1.64
N ILE A 312 -21.67 8.92 -2.57
CA ILE A 312 -21.78 8.64 -3.99
C ILE A 312 -20.62 9.28 -4.74
N THR A 313 -19.96 8.53 -5.61
CA THR A 313 -18.76 8.99 -6.34
C THR A 313 -18.60 8.33 -7.70
N ASP A 314 -17.87 8.99 -8.60
CA ASP A 314 -17.40 8.46 -9.87
C ASP A 314 -15.86 8.51 -9.99
N CYS A 315 -15.17 8.70 -8.85
CA CYS A 315 -13.74 9.01 -8.73
C CYS A 315 -13.30 10.40 -9.19
N HIS A 316 -14.12 11.15 -9.94
CA HIS A 316 -13.86 12.56 -10.29
C HIS A 316 -14.51 13.51 -9.31
N VAL A 317 -15.72 13.18 -8.87
CA VAL A 317 -16.49 13.94 -7.89
C VAL A 317 -17.02 13.02 -6.80
N LEU A 318 -17.32 13.61 -5.65
CA LEU A 318 -18.01 12.94 -4.56
C LEU A 318 -19.15 13.82 -4.03
N SER A 319 -20.18 13.19 -3.49
CA SER A 319 -21.18 13.85 -2.66
C SER A 319 -21.47 13.00 -1.42
N LEU A 320 -21.61 13.68 -0.29
CA LEU A 320 -21.99 13.09 0.98
C LEU A 320 -23.48 13.32 1.18
N ILE A 321 -24.22 12.23 1.39
CA ILE A 321 -25.66 12.24 1.63
C ILE A 321 -25.87 11.90 3.11
N LEU A 322 -26.34 12.87 3.88
CA LEU A 322 -26.77 12.70 5.26
C LEU A 322 -28.21 12.22 5.29
N ILE A 323 -28.42 11.05 5.89
CA ILE A 323 -29.73 10.41 6.06
C ILE A 323 -30.03 10.41 7.55
N THR A 324 -31.04 11.18 7.95
CA THR A 324 -31.41 11.36 9.36
C THR A 324 -32.77 10.75 9.63
N ARG A 325 -32.91 10.03 10.75
CA ARG A 325 -34.22 9.65 11.29
C ARG A 325 -34.90 10.90 11.86
N SER A 326 -36.06 11.26 11.33
CA SER A 326 -36.97 12.20 11.98
C SER A 326 -38.06 11.43 12.71
N GLY A 327 -38.73 12.07 13.68
CA GLY A 327 -39.81 11.42 14.44
C GLY A 327 -40.93 10.89 13.54
N ASN A 328 -41.71 9.92 14.04
CA ASN A 328 -42.83 9.29 13.32
C ASN A 328 -42.44 8.54 12.03
N ASN A 329 -41.32 7.81 12.04
CA ASN A 329 -40.80 7.05 10.88
C ASN A 329 -40.47 7.88 9.63
N ASN A 330 -40.46 9.21 9.75
CA ASN A 330 -40.01 10.08 8.68
C ASN A 330 -38.48 10.07 8.58
N ARG A 331 -38.00 10.43 7.39
CA ARG A 331 -36.57 10.52 7.07
C ARG A 331 -36.30 11.87 6.44
N ASN A 332 -35.18 12.47 6.79
CA ASN A 332 -34.68 13.68 6.17
C ASN A 332 -33.39 13.36 5.42
N TYR A 333 -33.30 13.82 4.17
CA TYR A 333 -32.16 13.57 3.30
C TYR A 333 -31.57 14.88 2.83
N LYS A 334 -30.30 15.09 3.13
CA LYS A 334 -29.53 16.26 2.70
C LYS A 334 -28.25 15.80 2.04
N ARG A 335 -27.76 16.51 1.04
CA ARG A 335 -26.48 16.20 0.40
C ARG A 335 -25.59 17.42 0.24
N THR A 336 -24.29 17.17 0.24
CA THR A 336 -23.32 18.19 -0.14
C THR A 336 -23.32 18.44 -1.64
N PRO A 337 -22.96 19.65 -2.09
CA PRO A 337 -22.59 19.88 -3.48
C PRO A 337 -21.51 18.90 -3.94
N LEU A 338 -21.43 18.67 -5.26
CA LEU A 338 -20.39 17.82 -5.85
C LEU A 338 -19.01 18.43 -5.59
N ALA A 339 -18.16 17.71 -4.88
CA ALA A 339 -16.79 18.11 -4.60
C ALA A 339 -15.84 17.32 -5.49
N LYS A 340 -14.95 18.01 -6.20
CA LYS A 340 -13.92 17.37 -7.04
C LYS A 340 -12.94 16.57 -6.19
N LEU A 341 -12.77 15.29 -6.51
CA LEU A 341 -11.82 14.37 -5.87
C LEU A 341 -10.38 14.58 -6.38
N GLU A 342 -10.19 15.18 -7.55
CA GLU A 342 -8.88 15.33 -8.17
C GLU A 342 -7.89 16.11 -7.27
N SER A 343 -6.83 15.47 -6.79
CA SER A 343 -5.87 16.11 -5.86
C SER A 343 -4.89 17.09 -6.51
N ASP A 344 -4.72 16.99 -7.82
CA ASP A 344 -3.91 17.89 -8.63
C ASP A 344 -4.58 19.25 -8.90
N ASP A 345 -5.88 19.37 -8.62
CA ASP A 345 -6.58 20.66 -8.58
C ASP A 345 -6.45 21.26 -7.18
N ALA A 346 -5.61 22.29 -7.03
CA ALA A 346 -5.38 22.98 -5.76
C ALA A 346 -6.66 23.59 -5.15
N THR A 347 -7.70 23.78 -5.97
CA THR A 347 -8.99 24.32 -5.57
C THR A 347 -10.03 23.23 -5.27
N ALA A 348 -9.72 21.96 -5.51
CA ALA A 348 -10.62 20.83 -5.32
C ALA A 348 -10.57 20.30 -3.88
N PRO A 349 -11.64 20.52 -3.07
CA PRO A 349 -11.63 20.08 -1.68
C PRO A 349 -12.02 18.61 -1.53
N GLY A 350 -12.49 17.91 -2.56
CA GLY A 350 -13.16 16.62 -2.42
C GLY A 350 -12.27 15.53 -1.83
N TRP A 351 -11.04 15.34 -2.31
CA TRP A 351 -10.16 14.35 -1.66
C TRP A 351 -9.88 14.72 -0.20
N LYS A 352 -9.68 16.01 0.12
CA LYS A 352 -9.49 16.47 1.50
C LYS A 352 -10.72 16.19 2.34
N GLN A 353 -11.92 16.41 1.80
CA GLN A 353 -13.20 16.11 2.44
C GLN A 353 -13.34 14.62 2.72
N PHE A 354 -12.97 13.77 1.76
CA PHE A 354 -13.01 12.32 1.92
C PHE A 354 -12.03 11.83 3.00
N VAL A 355 -10.78 12.29 2.97
CA VAL A 355 -9.80 11.92 4.02
C VAL A 355 -10.20 12.52 5.37
N THR A 356 -10.77 13.72 5.40
CA THR A 356 -11.31 14.34 6.62
C THR A 356 -12.44 13.51 7.21
N LEU A 357 -13.36 12.99 6.38
CA LEU A 357 -14.40 12.05 6.80
C LEU A 357 -13.80 10.78 7.42
N LEU A 358 -12.77 10.21 6.79
CA LEU A 358 -12.09 9.00 7.26
C LEU A 358 -11.22 9.21 8.52
N SER A 359 -10.98 10.45 8.93
CA SER A 359 -10.28 10.78 10.18
C SER A 359 -11.21 11.22 11.30
N GLN A 360 -12.53 11.25 11.06
CA GLN A 360 -13.50 11.59 12.08
C GLN A 360 -13.64 10.52 13.15
N ASN A 361 -14.00 10.92 14.36
CA ASN A 361 -14.37 9.99 15.41
C ASN A 361 -15.69 9.27 15.05
N PRO A 362 -15.91 8.01 15.49
CA PRO A 362 -17.12 7.26 15.13
C PRO A 362 -18.42 7.99 15.52
N GLU A 363 -18.43 8.64 16.67
CA GLU A 363 -19.59 9.38 17.19
C GLU A 363 -19.99 10.56 16.29
N THR A 364 -19.02 11.28 15.70
CA THR A 364 -19.33 12.40 14.79
C THR A 364 -19.86 11.90 13.44
N LEU A 365 -19.54 10.66 13.07
CA LEU A 365 -20.18 9.96 11.95
C LEU A 365 -21.56 9.40 12.32
N GLY A 366 -22.01 9.57 13.56
CA GLY A 366 -23.28 9.08 14.07
C GLY A 366 -23.23 7.63 14.52
N TRP A 367 -22.07 6.97 14.51
CA TRP A 367 -21.95 5.62 15.03
C TRP A 367 -22.15 5.61 16.56
N VAL A 368 -22.86 4.60 17.05
CA VAL A 368 -23.18 4.44 18.47
C VAL A 368 -22.51 3.17 18.97
N PRO A 369 -21.84 3.20 20.14
CA PRO A 369 -21.16 2.03 20.69
C PRO A 369 -22.04 0.78 20.71
N SER A 370 -21.44 -0.34 20.30
CA SER A 370 -22.04 -1.67 20.33
C SER A 370 -22.36 -2.17 21.74
N THR A 371 -22.14 -1.38 22.78
CA THR A 371 -22.47 -1.76 24.15
C THR A 371 -23.84 -1.23 24.56
N VAL A 372 -24.66 -2.09 25.17
CA VAL A 372 -25.99 -1.77 25.70
C VAL A 372 -26.02 -2.04 27.19
N ARG A 373 -26.61 -1.11 27.95
CA ARG A 373 -26.93 -1.31 29.35
C ARG A 373 -28.36 -1.80 29.51
N HIS A 374 -28.53 -2.84 30.32
CA HIS A 374 -29.82 -3.33 30.76
C HIS A 374 -29.73 -3.58 32.26
N GLU A 375 -30.44 -2.78 33.05
CA GLU A 375 -30.28 -2.72 34.51
C GLU A 375 -28.80 -2.42 34.86
N ASP A 376 -28.19 -3.21 35.73
CA ASP A 376 -26.78 -3.07 36.13
C ASP A 376 -25.82 -3.86 35.22
N LYS A 377 -26.31 -4.40 34.10
CA LYS A 377 -25.55 -5.27 33.20
C LYS A 377 -25.14 -4.54 31.93
N GLU A 378 -23.88 -4.72 31.56
CA GLU A 378 -23.30 -4.16 30.35
C GLU A 378 -23.06 -5.28 29.32
N VAL A 379 -23.83 -5.28 28.24
CA VAL A 379 -23.78 -6.31 27.19
C VAL A 379 -23.13 -5.74 25.95
N LYS A 380 -22.05 -6.37 25.48
CA LYS A 380 -21.41 -6.01 24.21
C LYS A 380 -22.09 -6.73 23.05
N LEU A 381 -22.70 -6.01 22.12
CA LEU A 381 -23.22 -6.57 20.88
C LEU A 381 -22.05 -7.01 19.99
N VAL A 382 -22.17 -8.22 19.44
CA VAL A 382 -21.14 -8.88 18.63
C VAL A 382 -21.51 -8.80 17.15
N ARG A 383 -22.75 -9.14 16.80
CA ARG A 383 -23.27 -9.11 15.41
C ARG A 383 -24.79 -9.17 15.35
N SER A 384 -25.36 -8.76 14.23
CA SER A 384 -26.77 -8.99 13.92
C SER A 384 -27.00 -10.47 13.59
N ILE A 385 -28.02 -11.09 14.19
CA ILE A 385 -28.42 -12.49 13.93
C ILE A 385 -29.85 -12.63 13.41
N GLY A 386 -30.63 -11.55 13.42
CA GLY A 386 -31.97 -11.57 12.85
C GLY A 386 -32.59 -10.19 12.81
N THR A 387 -33.35 -9.90 11.75
CA THR A 387 -34.09 -8.64 11.65
C THR A 387 -35.56 -8.94 11.41
N GLY A 388 -36.43 -8.30 12.19
CA GLY A 388 -37.88 -8.35 12.02
C GLY A 388 -38.44 -6.98 11.69
N ARG A 389 -39.76 -6.91 11.48
CA ARG A 389 -40.45 -5.64 11.18
C ARG A 389 -40.26 -4.59 12.27
N THR A 390 -40.34 -5.00 13.54
CA THR A 390 -40.36 -4.09 14.70
C THR A 390 -39.07 -4.11 15.53
N SER A 391 -38.17 -5.06 15.28
CA SER A 391 -36.98 -5.27 16.08
C SER A 391 -35.81 -5.82 15.27
N VAL A 392 -34.60 -5.65 15.80
CA VAL A 392 -33.38 -6.35 15.39
C VAL A 392 -32.94 -7.24 16.55
N VAL A 393 -32.39 -8.40 16.27
CA VAL A 393 -31.84 -9.33 17.25
C VAL A 393 -30.35 -9.46 17.01
N TYR A 394 -29.56 -9.29 18.07
CA TYR A 394 -28.11 -9.36 18.05
C TYR A 394 -27.62 -10.52 18.92
N GLU A 395 -26.50 -11.13 18.52
CA GLU A 395 -25.65 -11.89 19.45
C GLU A 395 -24.93 -10.86 20.33
N GLY A 396 -25.00 -11.03 21.64
CA GLY A 396 -24.31 -10.25 22.64
C GLY A 396 -23.38 -11.11 23.50
N ALA A 397 -22.38 -10.48 24.10
CA ALA A 397 -21.47 -11.07 25.06
C ALA A 397 -21.66 -10.38 26.42
N TYR A 398 -21.87 -11.18 27.47
CA TYR A 398 -22.01 -10.73 28.85
C TYR A 398 -21.43 -11.79 29.80
N ASP A 399 -20.48 -11.42 30.66
CA ASP A 399 -19.81 -12.33 31.61
C ASP A 399 -19.35 -13.65 30.96
N ASN A 400 -18.66 -13.56 29.81
CA ASN A 400 -18.22 -14.69 28.96
C ASN A 400 -19.34 -15.59 28.40
N ASN A 401 -20.60 -15.25 28.64
CA ASN A 401 -21.77 -15.94 28.08
C ASN A 401 -22.27 -15.25 26.82
N LYS A 402 -22.82 -16.07 25.92
CA LYS A 402 -23.55 -15.58 24.74
C LYS A 402 -25.00 -15.33 25.11
N VAL A 403 -25.49 -14.14 24.78
CA VAL A 403 -26.88 -13.74 25.01
C VAL A 403 -27.50 -13.24 23.72
N ALA A 404 -28.83 -13.33 23.60
CA ALA A 404 -29.56 -12.73 22.50
C ALA A 404 -30.16 -11.39 22.95
N VAL A 405 -29.81 -10.30 22.26
CA VAL A 405 -30.33 -8.97 22.56
C VAL A 405 -31.35 -8.57 21.49
N LYS A 406 -32.62 -8.47 21.89
CA LYS A 406 -33.69 -8.00 21.01
C LYS A 406 -33.92 -6.50 21.20
N MET A 407 -33.59 -5.72 20.18
CA MET A 407 -33.69 -4.27 20.18
C MET A 407 -34.87 -3.80 19.33
N LEU A 408 -35.74 -2.95 19.87
CA LEU A 408 -36.87 -2.38 19.13
C LEU A 408 -36.39 -1.25 18.21
N LYS A 409 -36.98 -1.16 17.01
CA LYS A 409 -36.63 -0.15 15.99
C LYS A 409 -37.16 1.25 16.29
N ASP A 410 -38.21 1.34 17.12
CA ASP A 410 -38.87 2.57 17.57
C ASP A 410 -39.17 2.49 19.08
N ALA A 411 -38.99 3.60 19.80
CA ALA A 411 -39.36 3.74 21.21
C ALA A 411 -40.88 3.65 21.45
N GLN A 412 -41.72 3.92 20.44
CA GLN A 412 -43.19 3.85 20.57
C GLN A 412 -43.71 2.42 20.80
N PHE A 413 -42.98 1.38 20.38
CA PHE A 413 -43.35 -0.01 20.69
C PHE A 413 -43.10 -0.39 22.15
N SER A 414 -42.21 0.32 22.84
CA SER A 414 -41.96 0.14 24.28
C SER A 414 -43.20 0.52 25.10
N ILE A 415 -43.90 1.59 24.71
CA ILE A 415 -45.10 2.09 25.40
C ILE A 415 -46.32 1.17 25.17
N LYS A 416 -46.50 0.65 23.95
CA LYS A 416 -47.62 -0.28 23.65
C LYS A 416 -47.47 -1.66 24.32
N LYS A 417 -46.26 -2.11 24.63
CA LYS A 417 -46.05 -3.40 25.30
C LYS A 417 -46.26 -3.33 26.81
N GLN A 418 -45.93 -2.22 27.46
CA GLN A 418 -46.29 -1.99 28.87
C GLN A 418 -47.82 -1.95 29.05
N ASN A 419 -48.57 -1.39 28.10
CA ASN A 419 -50.04 -1.33 28.16
C ASN A 419 -50.75 -2.63 27.75
N LYS A 420 -50.04 -3.71 27.37
CA LYS A 420 -50.63 -5.02 27.04
C LYS A 420 -50.41 -6.08 28.12
N GLN A 421 -49.86 -5.71 29.27
CA GLN A 421 -49.79 -6.55 30.48
C GLN A 421 -50.86 -6.22 31.54
N LEU A 422 -51.87 -5.42 31.17
CA LEU A 422 -53.05 -5.14 31.99
C LEU A 422 -54.30 -5.35 31.13
N ILE A 423 -54.68 -6.61 30.90
CA ILE A 423 -56.03 -7.19 31.09
C ILE A 423 -55.84 -8.69 31.31
#